data_AF-A0AAI8U2U1-F1
#
_entry.id   AF-A0AAI8U2U1-F1
#
_cell.length_a   1.000
_cell.length_b   1.000
_cell.length_c   1.000
_cell.angle_alpha   90.00
_cell.angle_beta   90.00
_cell.angle_gamma   90.00
#
_symmetry.space_group_name_H-M   'P 1'
#
loop_
_entity.id
_entity.type
_entity.pdbx_description
1 polymer ?
#
loop_
_entity_poly.entity_id
_entity_poly.type
_entity_poly.pdbx_seq_one_letter_code
_entity_poly.pdbx_strand_id
1 'polypeptide(L)'
;MSEGVIATRERASTWAKRLIRSLWTPVDPYDGDQVAEFATAAADRLATAQKTTATAAAAGQIQLLSTMGVRVSVRPTSPLDIRGAGATFTDGRVELDRSATRVRYRGQDPVDLDASDITTVEVLNRPARIVRYLESQGATRELAAAAALERLDALVDGNMMLAQRFAESEVINAAANLDGSPIVGMRRIIHPELSRTGTCGLCIAASDRLYTVRELLPMHANCKCTSAPVTEEFDPADELNAVDLRQLYRDAGGTSRAHLKRTRYKEDEHGELGPTLVPQRKYKPRSKGAKKASGGTAVLAEESKVEVARRQLPLFEANLAKLREQGLDEDSSQVKYHKQQIARYRERLASDQNSGPTIGSATSRTRKGMDETHTPETEAGSTGRPPTKPPTGRTAPGGAADDNWSENERAQRQTALGIETHGEDLLRHEIEFVERFLALGHQLEWIARDRETGKPTNDFIWLDNDSLIVELKSPKPRYSTIRNQIHDAVVRARAQGVAKQNFIVDLGDKLLTAKLRNQVSLYNRRNPDNTIDRLWVMSRGVLEQIDLQQ
;
A
#
# COMPACT_ATOMS: atom_id res chain seq x y z
N MET A 1 17.62 -6.74 -3.03
CA MET A 1 17.61 -5.71 -4.10
C MET A 1 17.48 -4.30 -3.56
N SER A 2 16.30 -3.88 -3.08
CA SER A 2 16.03 -2.50 -2.66
C SER A 2 16.98 -1.96 -1.57
N GLU A 3 17.38 -2.81 -0.62
CA GLU A 3 18.39 -2.49 0.39
C GLU A 3 19.72 -2.01 -0.23
N GLY A 4 20.20 -2.68 -1.29
CA GLY A 4 21.45 -2.31 -1.97
C GLY A 4 21.38 -0.94 -2.66
N VAL A 5 20.22 -0.61 -3.23
CA VAL A 5 19.95 0.71 -3.83
C VAL A 5 19.93 1.79 -2.75
N ILE A 6 19.15 1.57 -1.68
CA ILE A 6 19.00 2.51 -0.56
C ILE A 6 20.32 2.73 0.18
N ALA A 7 21.08 1.67 0.46
CA ALA A 7 22.39 1.75 1.08
C ALA A 7 23.42 2.47 0.19
N THR A 8 23.36 2.28 -1.13
CA THR A 8 24.26 2.99 -2.06
C THR A 8 23.95 4.48 -2.13
N ARG A 9 22.67 4.85 -2.23
CA ARG A 9 22.21 6.24 -2.11
C ARG A 9 22.70 6.89 -0.82
N GLU A 10 22.63 6.18 0.30
CA GLU A 10 22.99 6.73 1.61
C GLU A 10 24.51 6.88 1.77
N ARG A 11 25.30 5.92 1.29
CA ARG A 11 26.76 6.09 1.17
C ARG A 11 27.12 7.29 0.28
N ALA A 12 26.44 7.46 -0.86
CA ALA A 12 26.66 8.59 -1.77
C ALA A 12 26.30 9.94 -1.12
N SER A 13 25.16 10.02 -0.42
CA SER A 13 24.77 11.21 0.37
C SER A 13 25.79 11.51 1.47
N THR A 14 26.17 10.53 2.29
CA THR A 14 27.15 10.71 3.38
C THR A 14 28.52 11.17 2.85
N TRP A 15 28.99 10.59 1.75
CA TRP A 15 30.23 11.01 1.08
C TRP A 15 30.13 12.45 0.56
N ALA A 16 29.05 12.79 -0.14
CA ALA A 16 28.83 14.13 -0.68
C ALA A 16 28.73 15.17 0.43
N LYS A 17 27.93 14.94 1.47
CA LYS A 17 27.81 15.82 2.64
C LYS A 17 29.16 16.07 3.30
N ARG A 18 29.98 15.04 3.52
CA ARG A 18 31.31 15.20 4.12
C ARG A 18 32.18 16.16 3.31
N LEU A 19 32.27 15.97 2.00
CA LEU A 19 33.10 16.82 1.12
C LEU A 19 32.53 18.23 0.96
N ILE A 20 31.23 18.34 0.71
CA ILE A 20 30.56 19.63 0.48
C ILE A 20 30.55 20.47 1.77
N ARG A 21 30.41 19.86 2.95
CA ARG A 21 30.58 20.59 4.22
C ARG A 21 32.02 21.08 4.42
N SER A 22 33.04 20.28 4.10
CA SER A 22 34.43 20.74 4.19
C SER A 22 34.76 21.88 3.22
N LEU A 23 34.10 21.93 2.05
CA LEU A 23 34.18 23.08 1.13
C LEU A 23 33.43 24.30 1.68
N TRP A 24 32.36 24.12 2.46
CA TRP A 24 31.57 25.20 3.05
C TRP A 24 32.21 25.84 4.29
N THR A 25 32.94 25.06 5.11
CA THR A 25 33.52 25.53 6.38
C THR A 25 34.35 26.82 6.29
N PRO A 26 35.24 27.04 5.29
CA PRO A 26 36.03 28.27 5.20
C PRO A 26 35.31 29.45 4.53
N VAL A 27 34.11 29.25 3.95
CA VAL A 27 33.44 30.25 3.10
C VAL A 27 32.86 31.39 3.93
N ASP A 28 33.22 32.63 3.58
CA ASP A 28 32.45 33.80 4.02
C ASP A 28 31.15 33.92 3.18
N PRO A 29 29.94 33.77 3.76
CA PRO A 29 28.68 33.91 3.06
C PRO A 29 28.37 35.34 2.58
N TYR A 30 29.16 36.35 2.97
CA TYR A 30 29.12 37.72 2.45
C TYR A 30 30.06 37.95 1.27
N ASP A 31 31.09 37.12 1.09
CA ASP A 31 31.98 37.15 -0.07
C ASP A 31 31.31 36.44 -1.25
N GLY A 32 30.99 37.20 -2.29
CA GLY A 32 30.31 36.68 -3.48
C GLY A 32 31.15 35.67 -4.26
N ASP A 33 32.46 35.87 -4.32
CA ASP A 33 33.38 35.05 -5.11
C ASP A 33 33.64 33.71 -4.41
N GLN A 34 33.88 33.73 -3.10
CA GLN A 34 34.00 32.49 -2.29
C GLN A 34 32.73 31.64 -2.35
N VAL A 35 31.55 32.26 -2.30
CA VAL A 35 30.26 31.55 -2.39
C VAL A 35 30.05 30.96 -3.80
N ALA A 36 30.48 31.65 -4.86
CA ALA A 36 30.39 31.16 -6.24
C ALA A 36 31.37 30.02 -6.52
N GLU A 37 32.62 30.12 -6.05
CA GLU A 37 33.63 29.05 -6.11
C GLU A 37 33.14 27.81 -5.36
N PHE A 38 32.67 27.99 -4.12
CA PHE A 38 32.05 26.94 -3.33
C PHE A 38 30.90 26.24 -4.06
N ALA A 39 29.95 27.01 -4.62
CA ALA A 39 28.77 26.45 -5.25
C ALA A 39 29.12 25.63 -6.49
N THR A 40 30.15 26.05 -7.24
CA THR A 40 30.69 25.34 -8.40
C THR A 40 31.38 24.04 -7.95
N ALA A 41 32.34 24.12 -7.03
CA ALA A 41 33.07 22.96 -6.53
C ALA A 41 32.16 21.92 -5.84
N ALA A 42 31.11 22.38 -5.14
CA ALA A 42 30.10 21.52 -4.52
C ALA A 42 29.19 20.86 -5.56
N ALA A 43 28.89 21.52 -6.68
CA ALA A 43 28.08 20.97 -7.77
C ALA A 43 28.75 19.73 -8.40
N ASP A 44 30.07 19.74 -8.62
CA ASP A 44 30.83 18.60 -9.15
C ASP A 44 30.82 17.37 -8.23
N ARG A 45 30.95 17.60 -6.91
CA ARG A 45 30.83 16.52 -5.92
C ARG A 45 29.40 15.98 -5.92
N LEU A 46 28.40 16.84 -6.03
CA LEU A 46 27.01 16.43 -6.06
C LEU A 46 26.67 15.63 -7.33
N ALA A 47 27.21 16.01 -8.49
CA ALA A 47 27.09 15.26 -9.75
C ALA A 47 27.65 13.84 -9.64
N THR A 48 28.81 13.68 -8.99
CA THR A 48 29.44 12.38 -8.75
C THR A 48 28.53 11.47 -7.90
N ALA A 49 27.95 12.01 -6.83
CA ALA A 49 27.03 11.27 -5.97
C ALA A 49 25.68 10.97 -6.64
N GLN A 50 25.15 11.89 -7.47
CA GLN A 50 23.97 11.69 -8.31
C GLN A 50 24.19 10.51 -9.26
N LYS A 51 25.28 10.53 -10.02
CA LYS A 51 25.62 9.48 -11.00
C LYS A 51 25.80 8.12 -10.33
N THR A 52 26.44 8.07 -9.17
CA THR A 52 26.60 6.84 -8.37
C THR A 52 25.24 6.29 -7.94
N THR A 53 24.37 7.15 -7.42
CA THR A 53 23.00 6.79 -6.99
C THR A 53 22.14 6.31 -8.17
N ALA A 54 22.13 7.06 -9.26
CA ALA A 54 21.37 6.76 -10.47
C ALA A 54 21.80 5.42 -11.09
N THR A 55 23.11 5.16 -11.18
CA THR A 55 23.64 3.90 -11.74
C THR A 55 23.20 2.69 -10.92
N ALA A 56 23.30 2.78 -9.58
CA ALA A 56 22.88 1.69 -8.70
C ALA A 56 21.36 1.46 -8.73
N ALA A 57 20.57 2.54 -8.79
CA ALA A 57 19.12 2.47 -8.91
C ALA A 57 18.67 1.85 -10.25
N ALA A 58 19.26 2.27 -11.36
CA ALA A 58 18.99 1.69 -12.67
C ALA A 58 19.37 0.20 -12.74
N ALA A 59 20.56 -0.18 -12.24
CA ALA A 59 20.99 -1.58 -12.20
C ALA A 59 20.03 -2.45 -11.35
N GLY A 60 19.60 -1.94 -10.19
CA GLY A 60 18.62 -2.62 -9.35
C GLY A 60 17.27 -2.83 -10.06
N GLN A 61 16.84 -1.83 -10.82
CA GLN A 61 15.59 -1.85 -11.56
C GLN A 61 15.62 -2.78 -12.80
N ILE A 62 16.75 -2.80 -13.52
CA ILE A 62 17.00 -3.71 -14.65
C ILE A 62 16.98 -5.17 -14.17
N GLN A 63 17.61 -5.45 -13.03
CA GLN A 63 17.61 -6.80 -12.46
C GLN A 63 16.19 -7.22 -12.00
N LEU A 64 15.41 -6.33 -11.39
CA LEU A 64 14.01 -6.61 -11.04
C LEU A 64 13.19 -6.95 -12.30
N LEU A 65 13.25 -6.12 -13.35
CA LEU A 65 12.55 -6.41 -14.62
C LEU A 65 13.02 -7.73 -15.26
N SER A 66 14.31 -8.04 -15.19
CA SER A 66 14.87 -9.30 -15.69
C SER A 66 14.27 -10.52 -14.99
N THR A 67 13.98 -10.46 -13.69
CA THR A 67 13.26 -11.53 -12.97
C THR A 67 11.80 -11.67 -13.39
N MET A 68 11.22 -10.63 -14.00
CA MET A 68 9.87 -10.62 -14.59
C MET A 68 9.88 -10.97 -16.09
N GLY A 69 11.01 -11.44 -16.63
CA GLY A 69 11.19 -11.77 -18.05
C GLY A 69 11.43 -10.56 -18.96
N VAL A 70 11.30 -9.33 -18.46
CA VAL A 70 11.44 -8.10 -19.24
C VAL A 70 12.90 -7.66 -19.29
N ARG A 71 13.51 -7.70 -20.47
CA ARG A 71 14.92 -7.33 -20.67
C ARG A 71 15.03 -5.94 -21.26
N VAL A 72 15.72 -5.04 -20.55
CA VAL A 72 16.04 -3.68 -21.00
C VAL A 72 17.50 -3.35 -20.72
N SER A 73 18.10 -2.54 -21.60
CA SER A 73 19.44 -1.98 -21.42
C SER A 73 19.31 -0.46 -21.40
N VAL A 74 19.39 0.14 -20.22
CA VAL A 74 19.22 1.57 -20.01
C VAL A 74 20.40 2.12 -19.21
N ARG A 75 21.01 3.18 -19.73
CA ARG A 75 22.00 3.98 -19.04
C ARG A 75 21.31 5.26 -18.55
N PRO A 76 21.16 5.48 -17.23
CA PRO A 76 20.41 6.62 -16.71
C PRO A 76 21.09 7.94 -17.06
N THR A 77 20.30 8.97 -17.35
CA THR A 77 20.82 10.26 -17.85
C THR A 77 21.55 11.04 -16.75
N SER A 78 20.99 11.05 -15.53
CA SER A 78 21.60 11.68 -14.34
C SER A 78 22.19 13.09 -14.57
N PRO A 79 21.39 14.08 -15.04
CA PRO A 79 21.88 15.43 -15.31
C PRO A 79 22.40 16.12 -14.03
N LEU A 80 23.34 17.07 -14.17
CA LEU A 80 23.84 17.90 -13.07
C LEU A 80 22.69 18.67 -12.41
N ASP A 81 21.98 19.47 -13.21
CA ASP A 81 20.76 20.16 -12.83
C ASP A 81 19.60 19.17 -12.79
N ILE A 82 19.41 18.52 -11.64
CA ILE A 82 18.42 17.46 -11.48
C ILE A 82 17.06 17.98 -10.97
N ARG A 83 16.85 19.30 -11.02
CA ARG A 83 15.67 19.99 -10.50
C ARG A 83 14.93 20.66 -11.66
N GLY A 84 13.62 20.55 -11.64
CA GLY A 84 12.71 21.03 -12.68
C GLY A 84 11.31 21.28 -12.09
N ALA A 85 10.50 22.06 -12.81
CA ALA A 85 9.08 22.25 -12.55
C ALA A 85 8.30 20.93 -12.71
N GLY A 86 8.66 20.19 -13.76
CA GLY A 86 8.20 18.86 -14.08
C GLY A 86 9.33 17.96 -14.59
N ALA A 87 8.97 16.73 -14.93
CA ALA A 87 9.85 15.80 -15.63
C ALA A 87 9.00 14.93 -16.55
N THR A 88 9.40 14.84 -17.82
CA THR A 88 8.84 13.96 -18.83
C THR A 88 9.80 12.80 -19.09
N PHE A 89 9.27 11.69 -19.61
CA PHE A 89 10.07 10.52 -19.97
C PHE A 89 9.76 10.13 -21.41
N THR A 90 10.73 10.40 -22.28
CA THR A 90 10.66 10.17 -23.74
C THR A 90 11.72 9.12 -24.07
N ASP A 91 11.34 8.02 -24.72
CA ASP A 91 12.24 6.92 -25.10
C ASP A 91 13.17 6.40 -23.98
N GLY A 92 12.64 6.33 -22.76
CA GLY A 92 13.40 5.88 -21.58
C GLY A 92 14.43 6.88 -21.05
N ARG A 93 14.43 8.13 -21.53
CA ARG A 93 15.25 9.24 -21.01
C ARG A 93 14.41 10.26 -20.26
N VAL A 94 14.97 10.83 -19.19
CA VAL A 94 14.34 11.94 -18.47
C VAL A 94 14.64 13.28 -19.13
N GLU A 95 13.59 14.03 -19.42
CA GLU A 95 13.65 15.44 -19.79
C GLU A 95 13.07 16.26 -18.64
N LEU A 96 13.73 17.37 -18.29
CA LEU A 96 13.32 18.20 -17.15
C LEU A 96 12.75 19.51 -17.65
N ASP A 97 11.49 19.77 -17.28
CA ASP A 97 10.87 21.06 -17.54
C ASP A 97 11.53 22.13 -16.65
N ARG A 98 12.11 23.13 -17.31
CA ARG A 98 12.76 24.29 -16.67
C ARG A 98 11.94 25.58 -16.80
N SER A 99 10.66 25.48 -17.14
CA SER A 99 9.75 26.62 -17.24
C SER A 99 9.65 27.39 -15.92
N ALA A 100 9.46 28.71 -16.03
CA ALA A 100 9.33 29.60 -14.88
C ALA A 100 8.13 29.18 -14.01
N THR A 101 8.35 29.03 -12.71
CA THR A 101 7.40 28.40 -11.79
C THR A 101 7.12 29.26 -10.57
N ARG A 102 5.84 29.60 -10.36
CA ARG A 102 5.36 30.34 -9.19
C ARG A 102 5.26 29.44 -7.95
N VAL A 103 6.18 29.59 -7.00
CA VAL A 103 6.21 28.83 -5.74
C VAL A 103 5.61 29.65 -4.60
N ARG A 104 4.59 29.10 -3.93
CA ARG A 104 4.04 29.67 -2.69
C ARG A 104 4.72 29.09 -1.46
N TYR A 105 5.56 29.88 -0.82
CA TYR A 105 6.08 29.57 0.52
C TYR A 105 5.05 29.92 1.60
N ARG A 106 5.13 29.28 2.76
CA ARG A 106 4.09 29.40 3.80
C ARG A 106 4.29 30.69 4.60
N GLY A 107 3.38 31.66 4.43
CA GLY A 107 3.46 32.95 5.12
C GLY A 107 4.43 33.93 4.45
N GLN A 108 4.67 33.75 3.15
CA GLN A 108 5.40 34.67 2.28
C GLN A 108 4.59 34.81 0.99
N ASP A 109 4.83 35.90 0.25
CA ASP A 109 4.23 36.08 -1.07
C ASP A 109 4.72 35.01 -2.06
N PRO A 110 3.95 34.74 -3.13
CA PRO A 110 4.38 33.84 -4.19
C PRO A 110 5.68 34.36 -4.83
N VAL A 111 6.68 33.49 -4.93
CA VAL A 111 7.95 33.80 -5.60
C VAL A 111 7.94 33.10 -6.95
N ASP A 112 8.16 33.85 -8.03
CA ASP A 112 8.44 33.29 -9.34
C ASP A 112 9.90 32.86 -9.40
N LEU A 113 10.14 31.63 -9.85
CA LEU A 113 11.47 31.04 -10.02
C LEU A 113 11.72 30.74 -11.49
N ASP A 114 12.82 31.23 -12.03
CA ASP A 114 13.24 30.98 -13.40
C ASP A 114 14.11 29.72 -13.52
N ALA A 115 14.43 29.33 -14.76
CA ALA A 115 15.30 28.19 -15.07
C ALA A 115 16.68 28.26 -14.38
N SER A 116 17.21 29.48 -14.21
CA SER A 116 18.46 29.78 -13.48
C SER A 116 18.37 29.45 -12.00
N ASP A 117 17.26 29.82 -11.35
CA ASP A 117 17.04 29.68 -9.89
C ASP A 117 17.05 28.23 -9.41
N ILE A 118 16.81 27.28 -10.31
CA ILE A 118 16.72 25.85 -10.02
C ILE A 118 17.97 25.05 -10.44
N THR A 119 18.96 25.69 -11.07
CA THR A 119 20.25 25.04 -11.38
C THR A 119 20.94 24.56 -10.11
N THR A 120 21.78 23.52 -10.21
CA THR A 120 22.44 22.95 -9.03
C THR A 120 23.39 23.95 -8.36
N VAL A 121 24.10 24.79 -9.13
CA VAL A 121 24.98 25.86 -8.61
C VAL A 121 24.17 26.92 -7.87
N GLU A 122 23.09 27.45 -8.45
CA GLU A 122 22.27 28.49 -7.81
C GLU A 122 21.49 27.94 -6.59
N VAL A 123 21.10 26.67 -6.63
CA VAL A 123 20.53 25.99 -5.46
C VAL A 123 21.56 25.84 -4.34
N LEU A 124 22.84 25.63 -4.66
CA LEU A 124 23.96 25.58 -3.70
C LEU A 124 24.41 26.97 -3.19
N ASN A 125 23.98 28.08 -3.83
CA ASN A 125 24.12 29.44 -3.28
C ASN A 125 23.13 29.74 -2.14
N ARG A 126 22.12 28.89 -1.92
CA ARG A 126 21.03 29.14 -0.93
C ARG A 126 21.46 29.11 0.55
N PRO A 127 22.42 28.28 1.01
CA PRO A 127 22.94 28.33 2.38
C PRO A 127 23.51 29.71 2.76
N ALA A 128 24.28 30.36 1.87
CA ALA A 128 24.81 31.71 2.12
C ALA A 128 23.70 32.75 2.33
N ARG A 129 22.63 32.68 1.52
CA ARG A 129 21.44 33.52 1.69
C ARG A 129 20.70 33.26 3.00
N ILE A 130 20.68 32.02 3.50
CA ILE A 130 20.11 31.70 4.82
C ILE A 130 20.94 32.34 5.93
N VAL A 131 22.27 32.29 5.86
CA VAL A 131 23.13 32.94 6.87
C VAL A 131 22.85 34.45 6.91
N ARG A 132 22.99 35.12 5.76
CA ARG A 132 22.74 36.57 5.61
C ARG A 132 21.35 36.98 6.09
N TYR A 133 20.31 36.20 5.74
CA TYR A 133 18.94 36.47 6.17
C TYR A 133 18.80 36.33 7.69
N LEU A 134 19.26 35.24 8.29
CA LEU A 134 19.09 35.02 9.74
C LEU A 134 19.87 36.05 10.57
N GLU A 135 21.10 36.39 10.16
CA GLU A 135 21.88 37.46 10.81
C GLU A 135 21.20 38.83 10.67
N SER A 136 20.58 39.13 9.52
CA SER A 136 19.76 40.36 9.36
C SER A 136 18.51 40.40 10.26
N GLN A 137 18.05 39.24 10.75
CA GLN A 137 16.96 39.11 11.73
C GLN A 137 17.48 39.04 13.18
N GLY A 138 18.77 39.31 13.41
CA GLY A 138 19.39 39.32 14.74
C GLY A 138 19.78 37.94 15.29
N ALA A 139 19.81 36.88 14.46
CA ALA A 139 20.34 35.59 14.87
C ALA A 139 21.87 35.64 15.03
N THR A 140 22.42 34.82 15.94
CA THR A 140 23.88 34.69 16.07
C THR A 140 24.48 33.91 14.91
N ARG A 141 25.78 34.11 14.67
CA ARG A 141 26.56 33.44 13.61
C ARG A 141 26.44 31.93 13.69
N GLU A 142 26.49 31.37 14.89
CA GLU A 142 26.44 29.92 15.13
C GLU A 142 25.09 29.34 14.72
N LEU A 143 23.99 30.01 15.08
CA LEU A 143 22.63 29.58 14.73
C LEU A 143 22.39 29.69 13.22
N ALA A 144 22.86 30.78 12.61
CA ALA A 144 22.77 31.02 11.17
C ALA A 144 23.58 29.98 10.37
N ALA A 145 24.81 29.69 10.80
CA ALA A 145 25.67 28.67 10.19
C ALA A 145 25.09 27.24 10.36
N ALA A 146 24.51 26.92 11.51
CA ALA A 146 23.85 25.63 11.73
C ALA A 146 22.64 25.42 10.79
N ALA A 147 21.81 26.45 10.60
CA ALA A 147 20.68 26.42 9.67
C ALA A 147 21.14 26.31 8.19
N ALA A 148 22.27 26.92 7.84
CA ALA A 148 22.88 26.79 6.52
C ALA A 148 23.40 25.36 6.26
N LEU A 149 24.01 24.71 7.25
CA LEU A 149 24.43 23.31 7.18
C LEU A 149 23.24 22.34 7.07
N GLU A 150 22.16 22.54 7.84
CA GLU A 150 20.93 21.74 7.71
C GLU A 150 20.31 21.89 6.30
N ARG A 151 20.31 23.12 5.77
CA ARG A 151 19.86 23.37 4.39
C ARG A 151 20.73 22.60 3.39
N LEU A 152 22.05 22.69 3.52
CA LEU A 152 23.01 22.06 2.62
C LEU A 152 22.82 20.53 2.57
N ASP A 153 22.68 19.90 3.74
CA ASP A 153 22.35 18.47 3.83
C ASP A 153 21.03 18.11 3.13
N ALA A 154 19.99 18.91 3.34
CA ALA A 154 18.66 18.69 2.74
C ALA A 154 18.66 18.88 1.21
N LEU A 155 19.57 19.71 0.68
CA LEU A 155 19.80 19.83 -0.76
C LEU A 155 20.47 18.57 -1.31
N VAL A 156 21.52 18.06 -0.65
CA VAL A 156 22.21 16.83 -1.04
C VAL A 156 21.27 15.63 -1.03
N ASP A 157 20.53 15.40 0.07
CA ASP A 157 19.56 14.30 0.16
C ASP A 157 18.45 14.45 -0.90
N GLY A 158 18.01 15.68 -1.15
CA GLY A 158 17.03 15.98 -2.20
C GLY A 158 17.53 15.55 -3.58
N ASN A 159 18.76 15.90 -3.94
CA ASN A 159 19.36 15.53 -5.23
C ASN A 159 19.56 14.01 -5.35
N MET A 160 19.95 13.31 -4.27
CA MET A 160 20.07 11.85 -4.28
C MET A 160 18.71 11.15 -4.48
N MET A 161 17.65 11.64 -3.82
CA MET A 161 16.29 11.13 -4.01
C MET A 161 15.76 11.37 -5.43
N LEU A 162 16.11 12.50 -6.05
CA LEU A 162 15.78 12.80 -7.44
C LEU A 162 16.53 11.86 -8.39
N ALA A 163 17.84 11.65 -8.17
CA ALA A 163 18.68 10.76 -8.98
C ALA A 163 18.22 9.29 -8.95
N GLN A 164 17.90 8.76 -7.76
CA GLN A 164 17.36 7.41 -7.63
C GLN A 164 16.05 7.28 -8.43
N ARG A 165 15.09 8.20 -8.20
CA ARG A 165 13.77 8.13 -8.82
C ARG A 165 13.82 8.27 -10.33
N PHE A 166 14.61 9.22 -10.85
CA PHE A 166 14.70 9.39 -12.31
C PHE A 166 15.31 8.18 -12.98
N ALA A 167 16.36 7.58 -12.41
CA ALA A 167 16.93 6.35 -12.94
C ALA A 167 15.95 5.15 -12.89
N GLU A 168 15.20 4.98 -11.79
CA GLU A 168 14.13 3.97 -11.71
C GLU A 168 13.05 4.18 -12.77
N SER A 169 12.57 5.43 -12.92
CA SER A 169 11.56 5.80 -13.93
C SER A 169 12.08 5.67 -15.36
N GLU A 170 13.32 6.05 -15.67
CA GLU A 170 13.94 5.88 -17.00
C GLU A 170 13.92 4.40 -17.43
N VAL A 171 14.36 3.50 -16.54
CA VAL A 171 14.35 2.05 -16.78
C VAL A 171 12.93 1.51 -16.96
N ILE A 172 11.98 1.91 -16.11
CA ILE A 172 10.59 1.43 -16.17
C ILE A 172 9.86 2.00 -17.41
N ASN A 173 10.13 3.22 -17.84
CA ASN A 173 9.59 3.78 -19.09
C ASN A 173 10.15 3.07 -20.33
N ALA A 174 11.45 2.82 -20.39
CA ALA A 174 12.04 2.02 -21.47
C ALA A 174 11.40 0.62 -21.55
N ALA A 175 11.13 0.00 -20.41
CA ALA A 175 10.48 -1.31 -20.34
C ALA A 175 9.01 -1.27 -20.78
N ALA A 176 8.26 -0.23 -20.42
CA ALA A 176 6.86 -0.06 -20.80
C ALA A 176 6.66 0.33 -22.27
N ASN A 177 7.68 0.89 -22.91
CA ASN A 177 7.70 1.23 -24.34
C ASN A 177 8.15 0.06 -25.24
N LEU A 178 8.48 -1.12 -24.70
CA LEU A 178 8.73 -2.31 -25.51
C LEU A 178 7.42 -2.81 -26.13
N ASP A 179 7.51 -3.35 -27.35
CA ASP A 179 6.36 -3.98 -28.00
C ASP A 179 5.91 -5.23 -27.21
N GLY A 180 4.60 -5.40 -27.05
CA GLY A 180 4.01 -6.42 -26.17
C GLY A 180 4.39 -6.30 -24.68
N SER A 181 4.85 -5.15 -24.19
CA SER A 181 5.30 -5.01 -22.80
C SER A 181 4.17 -5.31 -21.79
N PRO A 182 4.42 -6.17 -20.78
CA PRO A 182 3.44 -6.46 -19.74
C PRO A 182 3.30 -5.31 -18.71
N ILE A 183 4.12 -4.25 -18.81
CA ILE A 183 4.22 -3.17 -17.81
C ILE A 183 3.08 -2.17 -18.01
N VAL A 184 2.14 -2.14 -17.06
CA VAL A 184 0.93 -1.28 -17.10
C VAL A 184 1.03 -0.04 -16.22
N GLY A 185 2.01 0.01 -15.32
CA GLY A 185 2.20 1.14 -14.40
C GLY A 185 3.37 0.92 -13.44
N MET A 186 3.40 1.68 -12.36
CA MET A 186 4.40 1.54 -11.31
C MET A 186 3.85 1.89 -9.92
N ARG A 187 4.49 1.36 -8.88
CA ARG A 187 4.20 1.65 -7.47
C ARG A 187 5.45 2.01 -6.70
N ARG A 188 5.25 2.58 -5.51
CA ARG A 188 6.31 2.78 -4.53
C ARG A 188 6.34 1.60 -3.57
N ILE A 189 7.52 1.05 -3.35
CA ILE A 189 7.78 0.13 -2.26
C ILE A 189 8.33 0.95 -1.09
N ILE A 190 7.71 0.83 0.07
CA ILE A 190 8.16 1.46 1.31
C ILE A 190 9.04 0.48 2.08
N HIS A 191 10.15 0.97 2.64
CA HIS A 191 11.06 0.20 3.47
C HIS A 191 11.07 0.74 4.91
N PRO A 192 10.06 0.40 5.74
CA PRO A 192 10.05 0.75 7.16
C PRO A 192 11.29 0.22 7.91
N GLU A 193 11.76 -0.98 7.57
CA GLU A 193 12.91 -1.70 8.13
C GLU A 193 14.22 -0.92 7.94
N LEU A 194 14.35 -0.21 6.82
CA LEU A 194 15.52 0.62 6.51
C LEU A 194 15.46 2.03 7.14
N SER A 195 14.43 2.32 7.95
CA SER A 195 14.19 3.64 8.56
C SER A 195 14.25 3.60 10.08
N ARG A 196 15.25 4.28 10.67
CA ARG A 196 15.37 4.46 12.14
C ARG A 196 14.13 5.06 12.82
N THR A 197 13.31 5.81 12.07
CA THR A 197 12.05 6.40 12.58
C THR A 197 10.81 5.75 11.95
N GLY A 198 10.97 4.66 11.22
CA GLY A 198 9.93 4.07 10.39
C GLY A 198 9.53 4.94 9.19
N THR A 199 8.53 4.47 8.46
CA THR A 199 7.95 5.11 7.27
C THR A 199 6.92 6.17 7.68
N CYS A 200 6.90 7.33 7.01
CA CYS A 200 5.88 8.34 7.31
C CYS A 200 4.55 8.04 6.64
N GLY A 201 3.44 8.51 7.22
CA GLY A 201 2.10 8.29 6.67
C GLY A 201 1.93 8.76 5.22
N LEU A 202 2.69 9.76 4.78
CA LEU A 202 2.64 10.22 3.39
C LEU A 202 3.20 9.17 2.42
N CYS A 203 4.16 8.37 2.87
CA CYS A 203 4.75 7.32 2.05
C CYS A 203 3.80 6.12 1.92
N ILE A 204 3.07 5.75 2.98
CA ILE A 204 2.04 4.69 2.94
C ILE A 204 0.89 5.08 2.01
N ALA A 205 0.40 6.32 2.13
CA ALA A 205 -0.57 6.86 1.19
C ALA A 205 -0.03 7.01 -0.25
N ALA A 206 1.29 6.94 -0.45
CA ALA A 206 1.92 6.97 -1.76
C ALA A 206 2.27 5.57 -2.30
N SER A 207 2.35 4.52 -1.49
CA SER A 207 2.49 3.13 -1.96
C SER A 207 1.14 2.50 -2.36
N ASP A 208 0.06 2.93 -1.70
CA ASP A 208 -1.33 2.57 -2.04
C ASP A 208 -1.77 3.00 -3.46
N ARG A 209 -1.07 3.98 -4.06
CA ARG A 209 -1.37 4.48 -5.41
C ARG A 209 -0.63 3.69 -6.49
N LEU A 210 -1.38 3.26 -7.51
CA LEU A 210 -0.83 2.96 -8.83
C LEU A 210 -0.53 4.29 -9.54
N TYR A 211 0.67 4.42 -10.12
CA TYR A 211 1.07 5.54 -10.94
C TYR A 211 1.17 5.09 -12.40
N THR A 212 0.84 6.01 -13.33
CA THR A 212 1.24 5.84 -14.73
C THR A 212 2.76 5.83 -14.82
N VAL A 213 3.29 5.13 -15.82
CA VAL A 213 4.73 4.95 -16.02
C VAL A 213 5.47 6.30 -16.11
N ARG A 214 4.80 7.34 -16.61
CA ARG A 214 5.37 8.67 -16.90
C ARG A 214 5.24 9.70 -15.75
N GLU A 215 4.38 9.50 -14.75
CA GLU A 215 3.97 10.58 -13.81
C GLU A 215 4.41 10.38 -12.34
N LEU A 216 5.43 9.55 -12.06
CA LEU A 216 5.90 9.39 -10.67
C LEU A 216 6.60 10.65 -10.15
N LEU A 217 5.87 11.46 -9.36
CA LEU A 217 6.39 12.68 -8.75
C LEU A 217 7.50 12.43 -7.71
N PRO A 218 8.36 13.42 -7.39
CA PRO A 218 9.30 13.32 -6.27
C PRO A 218 8.55 13.19 -4.94
N MET A 219 9.03 12.32 -4.04
CA MET A 219 8.80 12.52 -2.62
C MET A 219 10.02 13.21 -1.98
N HIS A 220 9.77 13.83 -0.83
CA HIS A 220 10.74 14.64 -0.11
C HIS A 220 11.95 13.82 0.38
N ALA A 221 13.01 14.52 0.77
CA ALA A 221 14.18 13.96 1.42
C ALA A 221 13.83 12.96 2.55
N ASN A 222 14.77 12.04 2.78
CA ASN A 222 14.76 11.01 3.83
C ASN A 222 13.68 9.92 3.69
N CYS A 223 13.11 9.71 2.49
CA CYS A 223 12.28 8.54 2.21
C CYS A 223 13.12 7.28 2.00
N LYS A 224 12.80 6.20 2.70
CA LYS A 224 13.32 4.86 2.43
C LYS A 224 12.40 4.15 1.44
N CYS A 225 12.15 4.75 0.29
CA CYS A 225 11.29 4.17 -0.75
C CYS A 225 12.10 3.84 -2.01
N THR A 226 11.68 2.77 -2.68
CA THR A 226 12.07 2.42 -4.07
C THR A 226 10.82 2.39 -4.95
N SER A 227 11.00 2.23 -6.25
CA SER A 227 9.91 2.01 -7.20
C SER A 227 9.87 0.54 -7.64
N ALA A 228 8.69 0.03 -7.98
CA ALA A 228 8.51 -1.27 -8.60
C ALA A 228 7.54 -1.13 -9.79
N PRO A 229 7.76 -1.87 -10.88
CA PRO A 229 6.83 -1.90 -12.00
C PRO A 229 5.59 -2.72 -11.62
N VAL A 230 4.46 -2.38 -12.22
CA VAL A 230 3.22 -3.16 -12.14
C VAL A 230 2.94 -3.76 -13.50
N THR A 231 2.54 -5.03 -13.52
CA THR A 231 2.05 -5.74 -14.70
C THR A 231 0.61 -6.19 -14.47
N GLU A 232 -0.08 -6.65 -15.52
CA GLU A 232 -1.41 -7.28 -15.38
C GLU A 232 -1.39 -8.47 -14.38
N GLU A 233 -0.25 -9.15 -14.27
CA GLU A 233 -0.07 -10.37 -13.47
C GLU A 233 0.55 -10.16 -12.08
N PHE A 234 1.06 -8.97 -11.80
CA PHE A 234 1.83 -8.64 -10.60
C PHE A 234 1.68 -7.16 -10.25
N ASP A 235 0.89 -6.89 -9.22
CA ASP A 235 0.84 -5.63 -8.50
C ASP A 235 1.40 -5.85 -7.07
N PRO A 236 2.53 -5.21 -6.68
CA PRO A 236 3.09 -5.32 -5.33
C PRO A 236 2.20 -4.87 -4.17
N ALA A 237 1.05 -4.23 -4.45
CA ALA A 237 0.12 -3.72 -3.45
C ALA A 237 -1.31 -4.26 -3.62
N ASP A 238 -1.48 -5.38 -4.33
CA ASP A 238 -2.72 -6.19 -4.31
C ASP A 238 -3.07 -6.72 -2.90
N GLU A 239 -2.16 -6.55 -1.93
CA GLU A 239 -2.24 -6.92 -0.52
C GLU A 239 -2.39 -5.72 0.45
N LEU A 240 -2.32 -4.47 -0.03
CA LEU A 240 -2.57 -3.28 0.81
C LEU A 240 -4.09 -3.08 0.96
N ASN A 241 -4.63 -3.23 2.18
CA ASN A 241 -6.07 -3.10 2.37
C ASN A 241 -6.49 -1.62 2.42
N ALA A 242 -7.62 -1.29 1.80
CA ALA A 242 -8.28 0.00 2.00
C ALA A 242 -8.64 0.27 3.49
N VAL A 243 -8.69 -0.78 4.32
CA VAL A 243 -8.77 -0.71 5.78
C VAL A 243 -7.57 0.01 6.38
N ASP A 244 -6.36 -0.29 5.90
CA ASP A 244 -5.08 0.21 6.41
C ASP A 244 -4.90 1.70 6.09
N LEU A 245 -5.34 2.14 4.90
CA LEU A 245 -5.33 3.55 4.52
C LEU A 245 -6.31 4.39 5.36
N ARG A 246 -7.49 3.84 5.72
CA ARG A 246 -8.44 4.50 6.62
C ARG A 246 -7.94 4.51 8.06
N GLN A 247 -7.26 3.46 8.52
CA GLN A 247 -6.57 3.47 9.81
C GLN A 247 -5.48 4.56 9.83
N LEU A 248 -4.67 4.64 8.79
CA LEU A 248 -3.68 5.70 8.58
C LEU A 248 -4.26 7.11 8.69
N TYR A 249 -5.39 7.40 8.04
CA TYR A 249 -5.98 8.74 8.07
C TYR A 249 -6.58 9.09 9.44
N ARG A 250 -7.12 8.11 10.16
CA ARG A 250 -7.55 8.25 11.56
C ARG A 250 -6.35 8.50 12.49
N ASP A 251 -5.31 7.69 12.36
CA ASP A 251 -4.06 7.83 13.11
C ASP A 251 -3.35 9.15 12.83
N ALA A 252 -3.40 9.66 11.59
CA ALA A 252 -2.86 10.98 11.24
C ALA A 252 -3.76 12.15 11.68
N GLY A 253 -5.01 11.89 12.06
CA GLY A 253 -6.01 12.90 12.36
C GLY A 253 -6.30 13.84 11.20
N GLY A 254 -6.18 13.38 9.95
CA GLY A 254 -6.35 14.18 8.72
C GLY A 254 -5.45 13.74 7.55
N THR A 255 -5.88 14.04 6.32
CA THR A 255 -5.22 13.58 5.08
C THR A 255 -4.14 14.53 4.53
N SER A 256 -3.98 15.73 5.11
CA SER A 256 -3.03 16.71 4.56
C SER A 256 -1.56 16.27 4.69
N ARG A 257 -0.70 16.78 3.79
CA ARG A 257 0.77 16.58 3.84
C ARG A 257 1.36 16.85 5.23
N ALA A 258 0.82 17.82 5.99
CA ALA A 258 1.31 18.17 7.33
C ALA A 258 0.82 17.24 8.45
N HIS A 259 -0.25 16.48 8.23
CA HIS A 259 -0.69 15.40 9.11
C HIS A 259 0.09 14.12 8.81
N LEU A 260 0.04 13.66 7.55
CA LEU A 260 0.72 12.46 7.08
C LEU A 260 2.25 12.49 7.27
N LYS A 261 2.91 13.66 7.18
CA LYS A 261 4.34 13.80 7.50
C LYS A 261 4.69 13.72 9.00
N ARG A 262 3.72 13.73 9.92
CA ARG A 262 3.97 13.60 11.37
C ARG A 262 3.70 12.19 11.88
N THR A 263 2.73 11.49 11.32
CA THR A 263 2.53 10.06 11.60
C THR A 263 3.75 9.27 11.13
N ARG A 264 4.22 8.34 11.96
CA ARG A 264 5.28 7.37 11.65
C ARG A 264 4.75 5.98 11.90
N TYR A 265 5.10 5.05 11.04
CA TYR A 265 4.83 3.63 11.17
C TYR A 265 6.15 2.90 11.19
N LYS A 266 6.33 2.05 12.20
CA LYS A 266 7.42 1.09 12.23
C LYS A 266 6.85 -0.29 11.91
N GLU A 267 7.74 -1.18 11.52
CA GLU A 267 7.48 -2.61 11.62
C GLU A 267 7.53 -3.01 13.11
N ASP A 268 6.65 -3.93 13.51
CA ASP A 268 6.59 -4.49 14.86
C ASP A 268 6.13 -5.93 14.78
N GLU A 269 6.80 -6.83 15.48
CA GLU A 269 6.47 -8.25 15.48
C GLU A 269 5.23 -8.49 16.35
N HIS A 270 4.10 -8.72 15.69
CA HIS A 270 2.88 -9.15 16.35
C HIS A 270 2.95 -10.67 16.51
N GLY A 271 2.91 -11.17 17.75
CA GLY A 271 3.18 -12.57 18.09
C GLY A 271 2.31 -13.65 17.41
N GLU A 272 1.23 -13.23 16.73
CA GLU A 272 0.33 -14.11 15.96
C GLU A 272 0.32 -13.81 14.44
N LEU A 273 0.82 -12.65 14.00
CA LEU A 273 0.71 -12.19 12.60
C LEU A 273 2.08 -11.95 11.94
N GLY A 274 3.18 -12.10 12.68
CA GLY A 274 4.52 -11.74 12.22
C GLY A 274 4.71 -10.22 12.17
N PRO A 275 5.60 -9.71 11.30
CA PRO A 275 5.87 -8.28 11.19
C PRO A 275 4.67 -7.51 10.65
N THR A 276 4.22 -6.50 11.40
CA THR A 276 3.07 -5.64 11.06
C THR A 276 3.42 -4.16 11.10
N LEU A 277 2.77 -3.34 10.27
CA LEU A 277 2.96 -1.89 10.27
C LEU A 277 2.10 -1.22 11.36
N VAL A 278 2.73 -0.74 12.42
CA VAL A 278 2.05 -0.07 13.54
C VAL A 278 2.47 1.39 13.71
N PRO A 279 1.57 2.30 14.15
CA PRO A 279 1.93 3.68 14.47
C PRO A 279 3.00 3.74 15.57
N GLN A 280 4.15 4.35 15.29
CA GLN A 280 5.26 4.46 16.23
C GLN A 280 4.87 5.21 17.52
N ARG A 281 3.93 6.17 17.42
CA ARG A 281 3.36 6.95 18.54
C ARG A 281 1.94 7.42 18.20
N LYS A 282 1.05 7.47 19.21
CA LYS A 282 -0.28 8.10 19.09
C LYS A 282 -0.15 9.57 18.69
N TYR A 283 -0.94 9.99 17.70
CA TYR A 283 -0.85 11.34 17.13
C TYR A 283 -1.20 12.45 18.12
N LYS A 284 -0.35 13.49 18.16
CA LYS A 284 -0.58 14.72 18.91
C LYS A 284 -0.95 15.87 17.94
N PRO A 285 -2.15 16.47 18.06
CA PRO A 285 -2.52 17.68 17.31
C PRO A 285 -1.58 18.86 17.59
N ARG A 286 -1.52 19.83 16.67
CA ARG A 286 -0.84 21.11 16.94
C ARG A 286 -1.72 22.01 17.82
N SER A 287 -1.10 23.01 18.46
CA SER A 287 -1.79 24.03 19.27
C SER A 287 -2.88 24.78 18.49
N LYS A 288 -3.82 25.43 19.20
CA LYS A 288 -5.04 26.04 18.60
C LYS A 288 -4.73 26.94 17.39
N GLY A 289 -3.70 27.79 17.45
CA GLY A 289 -3.30 28.66 16.33
C GLY A 289 -2.91 27.92 15.05
N ALA A 290 -2.27 26.75 15.17
CA ALA A 290 -1.82 25.96 14.03
C ALA A 290 -2.94 25.12 13.38
N LYS A 291 -4.08 24.90 14.06
CA LYS A 291 -5.28 24.29 13.44
C LYS A 291 -5.85 25.18 12.33
N LYS A 292 -5.93 26.50 12.57
CA LYS A 292 -6.42 27.50 11.61
C LYS A 292 -5.62 27.50 10.30
N ALA A 293 -4.30 27.29 10.38
CA ALA A 293 -3.39 27.26 9.22
C ALA A 293 -3.29 25.90 8.51
N SER A 294 -4.06 24.88 8.92
CA SER A 294 -4.00 23.52 8.33
C SER A 294 -5.19 23.13 7.45
N GLY A 295 -6.25 23.96 7.40
CA GLY A 295 -7.49 23.68 6.68
C GLY A 295 -8.21 22.48 7.30
N GLY A 296 -9.19 22.74 8.17
CA GLY A 296 -9.86 21.72 9.00
C GLY A 296 -10.29 20.51 8.17
N THR A 297 -9.50 19.44 8.21
CA THR A 297 -9.75 18.23 7.42
C THR A 297 -10.57 17.29 8.28
N ALA A 298 -11.82 17.05 7.88
CA ALA A 298 -12.69 16.11 8.58
C ALA A 298 -12.05 14.72 8.61
N VAL A 299 -12.22 14.01 9.73
CA VAL A 299 -12.02 12.56 9.74
C VAL A 299 -13.18 12.00 8.92
N LEU A 300 -12.89 11.46 7.75
CA LEU A 300 -13.91 10.90 6.85
C LEU A 300 -14.67 9.78 7.56
N ALA A 301 -15.99 9.74 7.35
CA ALA A 301 -16.81 8.59 7.66
C ALA A 301 -16.41 7.39 6.76
N GLU A 302 -17.04 6.23 6.97
CA GLU A 302 -16.69 5.00 6.26
C GLU A 302 -16.95 5.10 4.75
N GLU A 303 -15.91 5.41 3.97
CA GLU A 303 -15.98 5.36 2.50
C GLU A 303 -16.32 3.93 2.04
N SER A 304 -17.50 3.80 1.44
CA SER A 304 -18.03 2.59 0.83
C SER A 304 -17.23 2.16 -0.41
N LYS A 305 -17.39 0.90 -0.84
CA LYS A 305 -16.83 0.39 -2.11
C LYS A 305 -17.25 1.26 -3.31
N VAL A 306 -18.42 1.89 -3.21
CA VAL A 306 -19.06 2.73 -4.22
C VAL A 306 -18.44 4.13 -4.27
N GLU A 307 -18.20 4.78 -3.13
CA GLU A 307 -17.54 6.10 -3.11
C GLU A 307 -16.09 6.02 -3.60
N VAL A 308 -15.39 4.92 -3.30
CA VAL A 308 -14.09 4.63 -3.90
C VAL A 308 -14.21 4.49 -5.42
N ALA A 309 -15.26 3.83 -5.94
CA ALA A 309 -15.51 3.76 -7.37
C ALA A 309 -15.82 5.14 -7.99
N ARG A 310 -16.66 5.96 -7.35
CA ARG A 310 -16.96 7.35 -7.78
C ARG A 310 -15.70 8.21 -7.89
N ARG A 311 -14.73 8.02 -6.99
CA ARG A 311 -13.45 8.77 -7.00
C ARG A 311 -12.42 8.23 -7.99
N GLN A 312 -12.31 6.91 -8.14
CA GLN A 312 -11.27 6.29 -8.97
C GLN A 312 -11.66 6.19 -10.45
N LEU A 313 -12.95 5.99 -10.75
CA LEU A 313 -13.42 5.81 -12.14
C LEU A 313 -13.01 6.99 -13.06
N PRO A 314 -13.20 8.28 -12.70
CA PRO A 314 -12.78 9.39 -13.55
C PRO A 314 -11.27 9.43 -13.81
N LEU A 315 -10.45 8.91 -12.90
CA LEU A 315 -8.99 8.84 -13.07
C LEU A 315 -8.61 7.76 -14.09
N PHE A 316 -9.23 6.58 -14.01
CA PHE A 316 -9.01 5.53 -15.01
C PHE A 316 -9.56 5.91 -16.38
N GLU A 317 -10.71 6.59 -16.45
CA GLU A 317 -11.30 7.10 -17.69
C GLU A 317 -10.42 8.19 -18.34
N ALA A 318 -9.94 9.16 -17.57
CA ALA A 318 -9.01 10.19 -18.05
C ALA A 318 -7.66 9.59 -18.52
N ASN A 319 -7.15 8.57 -17.82
CA ASN A 319 -5.94 7.86 -18.23
C ASN A 319 -6.17 7.06 -19.53
N LEU A 320 -7.29 6.37 -19.68
CA LEU A 320 -7.63 5.68 -20.93
C LEU A 320 -7.75 6.66 -22.10
N ALA A 321 -8.33 7.85 -21.88
CA ALA A 321 -8.39 8.90 -22.89
C ALA A 321 -6.97 9.38 -23.31
N LYS A 322 -6.09 9.65 -22.33
CA LYS A 322 -4.67 10.01 -22.60
C LYS A 322 -3.93 8.93 -23.38
N LEU A 323 -4.12 7.64 -23.05
CA LEU A 323 -3.46 6.54 -23.76
C LEU A 323 -3.89 6.47 -25.23
N ARG A 324 -5.18 6.70 -25.52
CA ARG A 324 -5.72 6.78 -26.88
C ARG A 324 -5.23 8.01 -27.64
N GLU A 325 -5.19 9.17 -27.00
CA GLU A 325 -4.64 10.41 -27.58
C GLU A 325 -3.15 10.26 -27.94
N GLN A 326 -2.42 9.44 -27.18
CA GLN A 326 -1.02 9.09 -27.42
C GLN A 326 -0.84 7.98 -28.48
N GLY A 327 -1.91 7.55 -29.15
CA GLY A 327 -1.88 6.59 -30.24
C GLY A 327 -1.62 5.14 -29.83
N LEU A 328 -1.81 4.77 -28.55
CA LEU A 328 -1.68 3.38 -28.14
C LEU A 328 -2.85 2.53 -28.64
N ASP A 329 -2.49 1.33 -29.13
CA ASP A 329 -3.44 0.38 -29.67
C ASP A 329 -4.49 -0.08 -28.63
N GLU A 330 -5.72 -0.32 -29.09
CA GLU A 330 -6.84 -0.79 -28.27
C GLU A 330 -6.59 -2.17 -27.64
N ASP A 331 -5.69 -2.97 -28.22
CA ASP A 331 -5.24 -4.27 -27.75
C ASP A 331 -3.95 -4.23 -26.91
N SER A 332 -3.35 -3.05 -26.70
CA SER A 332 -2.21 -2.92 -25.78
C SER A 332 -2.57 -3.27 -24.33
N SER A 333 -1.64 -3.89 -23.60
CA SER A 333 -1.84 -4.27 -22.18
C SER A 333 -2.26 -3.10 -21.29
N GLN A 334 -1.71 -1.91 -21.55
CA GLN A 334 -2.05 -0.68 -20.84
C GLN A 334 -3.52 -0.29 -21.06
N VAL A 335 -4.03 -0.38 -22.30
CA VAL A 335 -5.45 -0.11 -22.62
C VAL A 335 -6.37 -1.21 -22.09
N LYS A 336 -5.99 -2.49 -22.24
CA LYS A 336 -6.74 -3.64 -21.69
C LYS A 336 -6.92 -3.56 -20.17
N TYR A 337 -5.85 -3.26 -19.43
CA TYR A 337 -5.90 -3.05 -17.98
C TYR A 337 -6.85 -1.91 -17.60
N HIS A 338 -6.75 -0.75 -18.26
CA HIS A 338 -7.63 0.39 -17.97
C HIS A 338 -9.11 0.08 -18.28
N LYS A 339 -9.40 -0.58 -19.41
CA LYS A 339 -10.76 -1.08 -19.73
C LYS A 339 -11.29 -2.00 -18.62
N GLN A 340 -10.47 -2.94 -18.14
CA GLN A 340 -10.88 -3.89 -17.11
C GLN A 340 -11.15 -3.20 -15.75
N GLN A 341 -10.31 -2.25 -15.32
CA GLN A 341 -10.57 -1.49 -14.09
C GLN A 341 -11.80 -0.58 -14.25
N ILE A 342 -11.98 0.09 -15.39
CA ILE A 342 -13.18 0.90 -15.69
C ILE A 342 -14.44 0.03 -15.60
N ALA A 343 -14.47 -1.14 -16.23
CA ALA A 343 -15.59 -2.07 -16.15
C ALA A 343 -15.89 -2.46 -14.69
N ARG A 344 -14.87 -2.87 -13.94
CA ARG A 344 -14.96 -3.24 -12.51
C ARG A 344 -15.45 -2.10 -11.61
N TYR A 345 -15.07 -0.86 -11.90
CA TYR A 345 -15.55 0.30 -11.13
C TYR A 345 -16.96 0.73 -11.55
N ARG A 346 -17.32 0.64 -12.84
CA ARG A 346 -18.70 0.87 -13.31
C ARG A 346 -19.67 -0.17 -12.78
N GLU A 347 -19.29 -1.44 -12.74
CA GLU A 347 -20.04 -2.54 -12.12
C GLU A 347 -20.36 -2.24 -10.64
N ARG A 348 -19.37 -1.75 -9.88
CA ARG A 348 -19.54 -1.31 -8.48
C ARG A 348 -20.42 -0.08 -8.30
N LEU A 349 -20.59 0.76 -9.32
CA LEU A 349 -21.55 1.88 -9.31
C LEU A 349 -22.94 1.39 -9.70
N ALA A 350 -23.05 0.45 -10.63
CA ALA A 350 -24.32 -0.14 -11.06
C ALA A 350 -24.97 -0.99 -9.94
N SER A 351 -24.17 -1.73 -9.16
CA SER A 351 -24.65 -2.48 -7.99
C SER A 351 -25.26 -1.57 -6.91
N ASP A 352 -24.83 -0.31 -6.81
CA ASP A 352 -25.41 0.70 -5.92
C ASP A 352 -26.76 1.23 -6.47
N GLN A 353 -26.85 1.45 -7.79
CA GLN A 353 -28.09 1.97 -8.41
C GLN A 353 -29.24 0.96 -8.44
N ASN A 354 -28.96 -0.35 -8.47
CA ASN A 354 -30.00 -1.38 -8.29
C ASN A 354 -30.48 -1.51 -6.83
N SER A 355 -29.85 -0.81 -5.88
CA SER A 355 -30.30 -0.72 -4.48
C SER A 355 -31.26 0.48 -4.32
N GLY A 356 -32.52 0.28 -4.72
CA GLY A 356 -33.56 1.32 -4.67
C GLY A 356 -33.83 1.89 -3.26
N PRO A 357 -34.34 3.13 -3.14
CA PRO A 357 -34.34 3.87 -1.88
C PRO A 357 -35.37 3.36 -0.87
N THR A 358 -34.89 2.91 0.29
CA THR A 358 -35.74 2.66 1.46
C THR A 358 -36.23 3.99 2.05
N ILE A 359 -37.55 4.20 2.05
CA ILE A 359 -38.19 5.41 2.57
C ILE A 359 -38.09 5.42 4.11
N GLY A 360 -37.07 6.11 4.64
CA GLY A 360 -36.89 6.40 6.07
C GLY A 360 -37.33 7.82 6.41
N SER A 361 -38.49 7.96 7.05
CA SER A 361 -39.16 9.23 7.36
C SER A 361 -38.26 10.33 7.96
N ALA A 362 -38.11 11.45 7.24
CA ALA A 362 -37.53 12.68 7.77
C ALA A 362 -38.59 13.46 8.56
N THR A 363 -38.55 13.39 9.89
CA THR A 363 -39.35 14.27 10.76
C THR A 363 -38.60 15.56 11.05
N SER A 364 -38.89 16.59 10.25
CA SER A 364 -38.50 17.97 10.52
C SER A 364 -39.02 18.46 11.87
N ARG A 365 -38.15 19.05 12.69
CA ARG A 365 -38.52 20.00 13.76
C ARG A 365 -37.61 21.21 13.76
N THR A 366 -38.00 22.14 12.88
CA THR A 366 -38.04 23.60 13.05
C THR A 366 -37.19 24.25 14.15
N ARG A 367 -36.34 25.21 13.76
CA ARG A 367 -35.72 26.18 14.67
C ARG A 367 -36.73 27.20 15.20
N LYS A 368 -36.64 27.49 16.50
CA LYS A 368 -37.09 28.69 17.22
C LYS A 368 -36.20 28.70 18.47
N GLY A 369 -35.55 29.75 18.96
CA GLY A 369 -35.63 31.21 18.84
C GLY A 369 -35.10 31.74 20.19
N MET A 370 -34.57 32.97 20.27
CA MET A 370 -34.07 33.61 21.51
C MET A 370 -35.09 33.54 22.70
N ASP A 371 -34.73 33.71 23.98
CA ASP A 371 -33.61 34.48 24.58
C ASP A 371 -33.29 34.05 26.04
N GLU A 372 -32.44 34.85 26.71
CA GLU A 372 -32.33 35.12 28.16
C GLU A 372 -31.50 34.20 29.08
N THR A 373 -30.29 34.71 29.35
CA THR A 373 -29.60 34.79 30.66
C THR A 373 -30.17 34.08 31.89
N HIS A 374 -29.37 33.20 32.49
CA HIS A 374 -28.93 33.37 33.90
C HIS A 374 -27.72 32.50 34.25
N THR A 375 -26.68 33.12 34.82
CA THR A 375 -25.76 32.49 35.79
C THR A 375 -26.28 32.87 37.20
N PRO A 376 -26.10 32.02 38.24
CA PRO A 376 -24.80 32.03 38.94
C PRO A 376 -24.31 30.70 39.58
N GLU A 377 -23.00 30.71 39.85
CA GLU A 377 -22.30 30.19 41.06
C GLU A 377 -22.13 28.68 41.37
N THR A 378 -21.12 28.49 42.23
CA THR A 378 -20.38 27.28 42.66
C THR A 378 -20.97 26.68 43.95
N GLU A 379 -20.83 25.38 44.28
CA GLU A 379 -19.62 24.79 44.90
C GLU A 379 -19.73 23.25 45.13
N ALA A 380 -18.57 22.63 45.41
CA ALA A 380 -18.32 21.46 46.27
C ALA A 380 -19.15 20.14 46.17
N GLY A 381 -18.43 19.04 45.87
CA GLY A 381 -18.19 18.02 46.90
C GLY A 381 -18.92 16.66 46.85
N SER A 382 -18.09 15.59 46.82
CA SER A 382 -18.31 14.28 47.49
C SER A 382 -19.12 13.14 46.83
N THR A 383 -18.39 12.04 46.56
CA THR A 383 -18.75 10.61 46.79
C THR A 383 -20.06 10.01 46.24
N GLY A 384 -19.93 9.07 45.27
CA GLY A 384 -21.02 8.13 44.93
C GLY A 384 -20.68 7.07 43.87
N ARG A 385 -20.40 5.84 44.29
CA ARG A 385 -20.53 4.56 43.53
C ARG A 385 -21.80 3.86 44.10
N PRO A 386 -22.50 2.89 43.46
CA PRO A 386 -22.28 2.19 42.19
C PRO A 386 -23.42 2.49 41.18
N PRO A 387 -24.16 1.59 40.48
CA PRO A 387 -24.23 0.10 40.46
C PRO A 387 -23.38 -0.58 39.37
N THR A 388 -23.24 -1.91 39.46
CA THR A 388 -22.77 -2.83 38.41
C THR A 388 -23.94 -3.36 37.57
N LYS A 389 -23.73 -3.60 36.26
CA LYS A 389 -24.69 -4.33 35.41
C LYS A 389 -24.39 -5.85 35.38
N PRO A 390 -25.38 -6.72 35.08
CA PRO A 390 -25.24 -8.18 35.14
C PRO A 390 -24.42 -8.75 33.97
N PRO A 391 -23.98 -10.03 34.03
CA PRO A 391 -23.24 -10.67 32.97
C PRO A 391 -24.18 -11.08 31.82
N THR A 392 -24.05 -10.42 30.67
CA THR A 392 -24.63 -10.88 29.40
C THR A 392 -23.67 -11.84 28.70
N GLY A 393 -24.16 -12.98 28.24
CA GLY A 393 -23.35 -14.05 27.64
C GLY A 393 -22.54 -13.61 26.41
N ARG A 394 -21.44 -14.33 26.17
CA ARG A 394 -20.60 -14.17 24.98
C ARG A 394 -21.32 -14.68 23.72
N THR A 395 -21.78 -13.78 22.87
CA THR A 395 -21.93 -14.08 21.43
C THR A 395 -20.59 -13.84 20.74
N ALA A 396 -20.19 -14.75 19.84
CA ALA A 396 -18.95 -14.63 19.07
C ALA A 396 -18.99 -13.44 18.08
N PRO A 397 -17.85 -12.82 17.71
CA PRO A 397 -17.85 -11.73 16.76
C PRO A 397 -18.12 -12.24 15.35
N GLY A 398 -19.26 -11.83 14.79
CA GLY A 398 -19.69 -12.24 13.44
C GLY A 398 -18.75 -11.74 12.33
N GLY A 399 -18.55 -12.59 11.33
CA GLY A 399 -17.85 -12.24 10.10
C GLY A 399 -18.66 -11.28 9.22
N ALA A 400 -18.00 -10.72 8.22
CA ALA A 400 -18.52 -9.69 7.32
C ALA A 400 -19.90 -10.00 6.71
N ALA A 401 -20.78 -9.00 6.71
CA ALA A 401 -22.01 -9.02 5.94
C ALA A 401 -21.72 -8.81 4.44
N ASP A 402 -22.16 -9.75 3.62
CA ASP A 402 -22.59 -9.67 2.21
C ASP A 402 -23.09 -11.10 1.85
N ASP A 403 -24.25 -11.23 1.18
CA ASP A 403 -25.01 -12.48 0.89
C ASP A 403 -25.55 -13.30 2.09
N ASN A 404 -26.87 -13.32 2.30
CA ASN A 404 -27.51 -14.11 3.34
C ASN A 404 -28.68 -14.96 2.78
N TRP A 405 -28.55 -16.29 2.80
CA TRP A 405 -29.72 -17.19 2.70
C TRP A 405 -30.62 -16.98 3.92
N SER A 406 -31.92 -17.19 3.78
CA SER A 406 -32.79 -17.28 4.97
C SER A 406 -32.46 -18.56 5.76
N GLU A 407 -32.73 -18.58 7.08
CA GLU A 407 -32.54 -19.80 7.89
C GLU A 407 -33.38 -20.97 7.36
N ASN A 408 -34.59 -20.68 6.87
CA ASN A 408 -35.46 -21.65 6.21
C ASN A 408 -34.86 -22.20 4.91
N GLU A 409 -34.27 -21.35 4.08
CA GLU A 409 -33.60 -21.74 2.83
C GLU A 409 -32.35 -22.61 3.11
N ARG A 410 -31.54 -22.22 4.11
CA ARG A 410 -30.41 -23.04 4.59
C ARG A 410 -30.88 -24.42 5.04
N ALA A 411 -31.89 -24.48 5.90
CA ALA A 411 -32.41 -25.74 6.44
C ALA A 411 -33.02 -26.64 5.36
N GLN A 412 -33.76 -26.06 4.40
CA GLN A 412 -34.29 -26.79 3.24
C GLN A 412 -33.17 -27.39 2.39
N ARG A 413 -32.12 -26.62 2.06
CA ARG A 413 -30.99 -27.11 1.27
C ARG A 413 -30.19 -28.18 2.01
N GLN A 414 -29.92 -27.99 3.30
CA GLN A 414 -29.23 -28.99 4.12
C GLN A 414 -30.04 -30.30 4.21
N THR A 415 -31.37 -30.22 4.39
CA THR A 415 -32.24 -31.41 4.37
C THR A 415 -32.22 -32.13 3.02
N ALA A 416 -32.13 -31.38 1.92
CA ALA A 416 -32.05 -31.92 0.57
C ALA A 416 -30.72 -32.64 0.24
N LEU A 417 -29.66 -32.48 1.05
CA LEU A 417 -28.39 -33.19 0.88
C LEU A 417 -28.52 -34.70 1.14
N GLY A 418 -29.48 -35.12 1.97
CA GLY A 418 -29.69 -36.53 2.32
C GLY A 418 -28.57 -37.17 3.15
N ILE A 419 -27.65 -36.38 3.72
CA ILE A 419 -26.58 -36.84 4.60
C ILE A 419 -26.93 -36.63 6.07
N GLU A 420 -26.39 -37.49 6.95
CA GLU A 420 -26.41 -37.25 8.40
C GLU A 420 -25.37 -36.17 8.74
N THR A 421 -25.75 -35.17 9.54
CA THR A 421 -24.85 -34.09 10.00
C THR A 421 -24.70 -34.06 11.51
N HIS A 422 -25.19 -35.09 12.22
CA HIS A 422 -25.14 -35.24 13.68
C HIS A 422 -25.77 -34.06 14.44
N GLY A 423 -26.79 -33.43 13.86
CA GLY A 423 -27.44 -32.25 14.40
C GLY A 423 -26.61 -30.96 14.30
N GLU A 424 -25.58 -30.91 13.45
CA GLU A 424 -24.85 -29.68 13.14
C GLU A 424 -25.53 -28.88 12.01
N ASP A 425 -25.63 -27.56 12.20
CA ASP A 425 -25.96 -26.61 11.14
C ASP A 425 -24.72 -26.37 10.26
N LEU A 426 -24.81 -26.73 8.97
CA LEU A 426 -23.74 -26.48 8.01
C LEU A 426 -23.74 -25.02 7.55
N LEU A 427 -22.55 -24.47 7.34
CA LEU A 427 -22.34 -23.15 6.74
C LEU A 427 -22.71 -23.19 5.25
N ARG A 428 -23.12 -22.04 4.70
CA ARG A 428 -23.50 -21.91 3.27
C ARG A 428 -22.49 -22.57 2.32
N HIS A 429 -21.19 -22.34 2.52
CA HIS A 429 -20.15 -22.89 1.64
C HIS A 429 -19.88 -24.39 1.86
N GLU A 430 -20.22 -24.93 3.03
CA GLU A 430 -20.19 -26.38 3.29
C GLU A 430 -21.36 -27.03 2.55
N ILE A 431 -22.57 -26.46 2.61
CA ILE A 431 -23.74 -26.92 1.84
C ILE A 431 -23.47 -26.86 0.34
N GLU A 432 -23.03 -25.70 -0.19
CA GLU A 432 -22.71 -25.57 -1.63
C GLU A 432 -21.58 -26.52 -2.08
N PHE A 433 -20.62 -26.84 -1.19
CA PHE A 433 -19.60 -27.85 -1.49
C PHE A 433 -20.22 -29.24 -1.59
N VAL A 434 -21.01 -29.68 -0.59
CA VAL A 434 -21.64 -31.01 -0.58
C VAL A 434 -22.57 -31.18 -1.78
N GLU A 435 -23.36 -30.15 -2.16
CA GLU A 435 -24.19 -30.17 -3.37
C GLU A 435 -23.36 -30.46 -4.63
N ARG A 436 -22.25 -29.75 -4.85
CA ARG A 436 -21.35 -29.97 -5.99
C ARG A 436 -20.69 -31.34 -5.95
N PHE A 437 -20.34 -31.81 -4.76
CA PHE A 437 -19.64 -33.08 -4.54
C PHE A 437 -20.55 -34.28 -4.80
N LEU A 438 -21.78 -34.27 -4.27
CA LEU A 438 -22.82 -35.26 -4.55
C LEU A 438 -23.26 -35.22 -6.03
N ALA A 439 -23.33 -34.03 -6.65
CA ALA A 439 -23.66 -33.89 -8.07
C ALA A 439 -22.61 -34.50 -9.02
N LEU A 440 -21.36 -34.67 -8.56
CA LEU A 440 -20.31 -35.42 -9.27
C LEU A 440 -20.41 -36.94 -9.05
N GLY A 441 -21.34 -37.41 -8.22
CA GLY A 441 -21.56 -38.84 -7.91
C GLY A 441 -20.75 -39.38 -6.74
N HIS A 442 -19.98 -38.53 -6.06
CA HIS A 442 -19.22 -38.92 -4.86
C HIS A 442 -20.12 -39.07 -3.63
N GLN A 443 -19.64 -39.81 -2.64
CA GLN A 443 -20.35 -40.10 -1.39
C GLN A 443 -19.49 -39.68 -0.20
N LEU A 444 -20.11 -39.09 0.83
CA LEU A 444 -19.43 -38.70 2.05
C LEU A 444 -20.24 -39.00 3.31
N GLU A 445 -19.52 -39.15 4.41
CA GLU A 445 -20.04 -39.18 5.78
C GLU A 445 -19.48 -37.95 6.52
N TRP A 446 -20.34 -37.09 7.06
CA TRP A 446 -19.92 -35.89 7.78
C TRP A 446 -19.34 -36.24 9.15
N ILE A 447 -18.21 -35.65 9.54
CA ILE A 447 -17.60 -35.93 10.85
C ILE A 447 -18.14 -34.94 11.89
N ALA A 448 -18.81 -35.46 12.92
CA ALA A 448 -19.22 -34.66 14.08
C ALA A 448 -18.02 -33.99 14.78
N ARG A 449 -18.17 -32.72 15.17
CA ARG A 449 -17.15 -32.01 15.95
C ARG A 449 -17.05 -32.61 17.35
N ASP A 450 -15.83 -32.81 17.83
CA ASP A 450 -15.58 -33.22 19.22
C ASP A 450 -15.92 -32.06 20.19
N ARG A 451 -17.12 -32.11 20.76
CA ARG A 451 -17.61 -31.16 21.77
C ARG A 451 -17.23 -31.54 23.20
N GLU A 452 -16.69 -32.74 23.42
CA GLU A 452 -16.34 -33.25 24.76
C GLU A 452 -14.91 -32.87 25.13
N THR A 453 -13.94 -33.13 24.24
CA THR A 453 -12.53 -32.79 24.45
C THR A 453 -12.08 -31.53 23.70
N GLY A 454 -12.89 -31.05 22.73
CA GLY A 454 -12.59 -29.84 21.97
C GLY A 454 -11.48 -30.00 20.92
N LYS A 455 -11.06 -31.23 20.62
CA LYS A 455 -10.01 -31.51 19.64
C LYS A 455 -10.45 -31.17 18.21
N PRO A 456 -9.53 -30.69 17.36
CA PRO A 456 -9.78 -30.53 15.93
C PRO A 456 -10.17 -31.87 15.30
N THR A 457 -11.38 -31.97 14.76
CA THR A 457 -11.80 -33.04 13.85
C THR A 457 -11.51 -32.64 12.41
N ASN A 458 -11.43 -33.63 11.51
CA ASN A 458 -11.60 -33.40 10.08
C ASN A 458 -13.07 -33.15 9.74
N ASP A 459 -13.36 -32.72 8.52
CA ASP A 459 -14.70 -32.26 8.13
C ASP A 459 -15.59 -33.43 7.64
N PHE A 460 -15.06 -34.37 6.84
CA PHE A 460 -15.81 -35.55 6.38
C PHE A 460 -14.92 -36.75 5.98
N ILE A 461 -15.54 -37.92 5.79
CA ILE A 461 -14.96 -39.13 5.19
C ILE A 461 -15.46 -39.26 3.75
N TRP A 462 -14.55 -39.38 2.77
CA TRP A 462 -14.87 -39.60 1.35
C TRP A 462 -15.01 -41.10 1.07
N LEU A 463 -16.25 -41.60 1.02
CA LEU A 463 -16.56 -43.03 1.07
C LEU A 463 -16.15 -43.79 -0.20
N ASP A 464 -16.37 -43.21 -1.39
CA ASP A 464 -16.05 -43.83 -2.69
C ASP A 464 -14.59 -43.65 -3.14
N ASN A 465 -13.74 -43.05 -2.29
CA ASN A 465 -12.32 -42.84 -2.55
C ASN A 465 -11.50 -43.28 -1.33
N ASP A 466 -11.26 -44.59 -1.20
CA ASP A 466 -10.51 -45.26 -0.11
C ASP A 466 -10.99 -44.93 1.33
N SER A 467 -12.22 -44.46 1.53
CA SER A 467 -12.70 -43.92 2.83
C SER A 467 -11.77 -42.86 3.43
N LEU A 468 -11.26 -41.95 2.59
CA LEU A 468 -10.28 -40.94 3.01
C LEU A 468 -10.90 -39.93 3.99
N ILE A 469 -10.23 -39.72 5.11
CA ILE A 469 -10.55 -38.64 6.05
C ILE A 469 -10.03 -37.32 5.46
N VAL A 470 -10.92 -36.35 5.21
CA VAL A 470 -10.67 -35.13 4.44
C VAL A 470 -10.94 -33.86 5.25
N GLU A 471 -10.07 -32.87 5.06
CA GLU A 471 -10.30 -31.48 5.47
C GLU A 471 -10.84 -30.65 4.28
N LEU A 472 -11.99 -29.99 4.46
CA LEU A 472 -12.56 -29.04 3.52
C LEU A 472 -12.06 -27.63 3.83
N LYS A 473 -11.68 -26.87 2.80
CA LYS A 473 -11.44 -25.42 2.92
C LYS A 473 -12.06 -24.68 1.74
N SER A 474 -12.78 -23.59 2.00
CA SER A 474 -13.43 -22.78 0.93
C SER A 474 -12.82 -21.37 0.79
N PRO A 475 -11.52 -21.24 0.42
CA PRO A 475 -10.82 -19.96 0.36
C PRO A 475 -11.16 -19.13 -0.89
N LYS A 476 -10.58 -17.92 -0.95
CA LYS A 476 -10.42 -17.18 -2.20
C LYS A 476 -9.39 -17.89 -3.09
N PRO A 477 -9.49 -17.79 -4.44
CA PRO A 477 -8.62 -18.47 -5.40
C PRO A 477 -7.25 -17.77 -5.48
N ARG A 478 -6.49 -17.85 -4.39
CA ARG A 478 -5.20 -17.21 -4.16
C ARG A 478 -4.32 -18.19 -3.39
N TYR A 479 -3.13 -18.48 -3.90
CA TYR A 479 -2.23 -19.46 -3.28
C TYR A 479 -1.91 -19.14 -1.82
N SER A 480 -1.69 -17.86 -1.47
CA SER A 480 -1.42 -17.46 -0.07
C SER A 480 -2.60 -17.78 0.87
N THR A 481 -3.84 -17.55 0.43
CA THR A 481 -5.04 -17.88 1.22
C THR A 481 -5.20 -19.39 1.39
N ILE A 482 -5.03 -20.17 0.31
CA ILE A 482 -5.08 -21.64 0.34
C ILE A 482 -3.99 -22.19 1.26
N ARG A 483 -2.72 -21.79 1.03
CA ARG A 483 -1.55 -22.20 1.81
C ARG A 483 -1.76 -21.94 3.30
N ASN A 484 -2.15 -20.73 3.68
CA ASN A 484 -2.30 -20.38 5.09
C ASN A 484 -3.43 -21.19 5.75
N GLN A 485 -4.55 -21.42 5.06
CA GLN A 485 -5.64 -22.24 5.60
C GLN A 485 -5.25 -23.72 5.78
N ILE A 486 -4.51 -24.31 4.83
CA ILE A 486 -3.99 -25.68 4.96
C ILE A 486 -2.95 -25.74 6.09
N HIS A 487 -1.97 -24.84 6.08
CA HIS A 487 -0.91 -24.73 7.07
C HIS A 487 -1.46 -24.63 8.50
N ASP A 488 -2.39 -23.70 8.74
CA ASP A 488 -2.95 -23.47 10.07
C ASP A 488 -3.80 -24.65 10.54
N ALA A 489 -4.49 -25.36 9.64
CA ALA A 489 -5.18 -26.59 9.97
C ALA A 489 -4.21 -27.70 10.37
N VAL A 490 -3.12 -27.92 9.61
CA VAL A 490 -2.07 -28.90 9.92
C VAL A 490 -1.40 -28.60 11.26
N VAL A 491 -0.95 -27.35 11.48
CA VAL A 491 -0.21 -26.96 12.69
C VAL A 491 -1.08 -27.06 13.95
N ARG A 492 -2.33 -26.56 13.89
CA ARG A 492 -3.25 -26.61 15.05
C ARG A 492 -3.69 -28.03 15.39
N ALA A 493 -3.90 -28.89 14.38
CA ALA A 493 -4.22 -30.29 14.59
C ALA A 493 -3.02 -31.04 15.20
N ARG A 494 -1.82 -30.86 14.63
CA ARG A 494 -0.58 -31.50 15.11
C ARG A 494 -0.27 -31.13 16.56
N ALA A 495 -0.49 -29.88 16.96
CA ALA A 495 -0.33 -29.42 18.34
C ALA A 495 -1.24 -30.15 19.36
N GLN A 496 -2.30 -30.82 18.89
CA GLN A 496 -3.23 -31.61 19.71
C GLN A 496 -3.19 -33.11 19.40
N GLY A 497 -2.17 -33.57 18.66
CA GLY A 497 -1.97 -34.98 18.30
C GLY A 497 -2.87 -35.50 17.17
N VAL A 498 -3.51 -34.61 16.41
CA VAL A 498 -4.36 -34.97 15.25
C VAL A 498 -3.61 -34.71 13.95
N ALA A 499 -3.63 -35.67 13.02
CA ALA A 499 -3.03 -35.52 11.69
C ALA A 499 -4.09 -35.12 10.65
N LYS A 500 -3.83 -34.04 9.91
CA LYS A 500 -4.65 -33.63 8.75
C LYS A 500 -3.80 -33.75 7.50
N GLN A 501 -4.11 -34.73 6.64
CA GLN A 501 -3.25 -35.13 5.52
C GLN A 501 -3.92 -35.03 4.14
N ASN A 502 -5.25 -35.13 4.06
CA ASN A 502 -6.00 -35.03 2.81
C ASN A 502 -6.85 -33.74 2.84
N PHE A 503 -6.77 -32.95 1.78
CA PHE A 503 -7.45 -31.65 1.70
C PHE A 503 -8.26 -31.50 0.42
N ILE A 504 -9.46 -30.93 0.51
CA ILE A 504 -10.19 -30.40 -0.65
C ILE A 504 -10.34 -28.89 -0.50
N VAL A 505 -9.97 -28.17 -1.55
CA VAL A 505 -10.07 -26.70 -1.64
C VAL A 505 -11.23 -26.34 -2.57
N ASP A 506 -12.34 -25.85 -2.01
CA ASP A 506 -13.47 -25.37 -2.81
C ASP A 506 -13.34 -23.89 -3.18
N LEU A 507 -13.27 -23.62 -4.48
CA LEU A 507 -13.24 -22.27 -5.04
C LEU A 507 -14.65 -21.79 -5.44
N GLY A 508 -15.65 -22.68 -5.43
CA GLY A 508 -16.99 -22.44 -5.98
C GLY A 508 -16.92 -22.15 -7.48
N ASP A 509 -17.68 -21.16 -7.95
CA ASP A 509 -17.76 -20.80 -9.39
C ASP A 509 -16.50 -20.11 -9.95
N LYS A 510 -15.46 -19.98 -9.12
CA LYS A 510 -14.20 -19.31 -9.45
C LYS A 510 -13.24 -20.30 -10.11
N LEU A 511 -12.54 -19.84 -11.13
CA LEU A 511 -11.65 -20.67 -11.96
C LEU A 511 -10.34 -21.02 -11.24
N LEU A 512 -9.99 -22.31 -11.22
CA LEU A 512 -8.62 -22.78 -11.01
C LEU A 512 -7.77 -22.42 -12.24
N THR A 513 -7.00 -21.34 -12.14
CA THR A 513 -6.09 -20.95 -13.23
C THR A 513 -4.86 -21.86 -13.26
N ALA A 514 -4.24 -22.06 -14.42
CA ALA A 514 -3.00 -22.84 -14.55
C ALA A 514 -1.87 -22.32 -13.62
N LYS A 515 -1.82 -21.00 -13.37
CA LYS A 515 -0.92 -20.36 -12.40
C LYS A 515 -1.23 -20.82 -10.98
N LEU A 516 -2.50 -20.81 -10.56
CA LEU A 516 -2.92 -21.26 -9.23
C LEU A 516 -2.68 -22.77 -9.06
N ARG A 517 -3.05 -23.59 -10.05
CA ARG A 517 -2.79 -25.04 -10.11
C ARG A 517 -1.31 -25.34 -9.87
N ASN A 518 -0.42 -24.71 -10.64
CA ASN A 518 1.02 -24.86 -10.48
C ASN A 518 1.49 -24.40 -9.09
N GLN A 519 1.08 -23.20 -8.64
CA GLN A 519 1.47 -22.71 -7.30
C GLN A 519 1.05 -23.64 -6.16
N VAL A 520 -0.15 -24.23 -6.26
CA VAL A 520 -0.70 -25.19 -5.29
C VAL A 520 0.03 -26.53 -5.35
N SER A 521 0.43 -27.01 -6.55
CA SER A 521 1.29 -28.20 -6.71
C SER A 521 2.63 -28.07 -5.97
N LEU A 522 3.12 -26.85 -5.75
CA LEU A 522 4.35 -26.57 -5.03
C LEU A 522 4.18 -26.48 -3.50
N TYR A 523 3.04 -26.90 -2.93
CA TYR A 523 2.75 -26.71 -1.51
C TYR A 523 3.76 -27.44 -0.60
N ASN A 524 4.00 -28.75 -0.79
CA ASN A 524 4.90 -29.52 0.08
C ASN A 524 6.34 -28.98 0.00
N ARG A 525 6.90 -28.85 -1.22
CA ARG A 525 8.25 -28.28 -1.43
C ARG A 525 8.46 -26.88 -0.82
N ARG A 526 7.38 -26.10 -0.63
CA ARG A 526 7.42 -24.76 -0.01
C ARG A 526 7.16 -24.77 1.50
N ASN A 527 6.69 -25.87 2.07
CA ASN A 527 6.34 -26.00 3.49
C ASN A 527 6.81 -27.38 4.01
N PRO A 528 8.13 -27.68 3.97
CA PRO A 528 8.66 -29.03 4.22
C PRO A 528 8.36 -29.58 5.62
N ASP A 529 8.17 -28.71 6.62
CA ASP A 529 7.81 -29.12 7.98
C ASP A 529 6.31 -29.46 8.14
N ASN A 530 5.46 -29.02 7.20
CA ASN A 530 4.00 -29.09 7.26
C ASN A 530 3.41 -29.61 5.94
N THR A 531 4.00 -30.69 5.43
CA THR A 531 3.54 -31.41 4.24
C THR A 531 2.18 -32.07 4.46
N ILE A 532 1.47 -32.28 3.35
CA ILE A 532 0.20 -33.03 3.27
C ILE A 532 0.34 -34.13 2.21
N ASP A 533 -0.52 -35.15 2.29
CA ASP A 533 -0.40 -36.35 1.46
C ASP A 533 -1.14 -36.19 0.12
N ARG A 534 -2.37 -35.63 0.16
CA ARG A 534 -3.24 -35.50 -1.02
C ARG A 534 -4.00 -34.18 -1.01
N LEU A 535 -4.18 -33.58 -2.18
CA LEU A 535 -4.88 -32.31 -2.36
C LEU A 535 -5.73 -32.33 -3.65
N TRP A 536 -7.01 -32.00 -3.52
CA TRP A 536 -7.90 -31.73 -4.65
C TRP A 536 -8.42 -30.30 -4.60
N VAL A 537 -8.83 -29.78 -5.76
CA VAL A 537 -9.45 -28.46 -5.88
C VAL A 537 -10.79 -28.62 -6.60
N MET A 538 -11.86 -28.17 -5.95
CA MET A 538 -13.18 -28.01 -6.56
C MET A 538 -13.26 -26.62 -7.21
N SER A 539 -13.55 -26.56 -8.50
CA SER A 539 -13.67 -25.32 -9.27
C SER A 539 -14.75 -25.47 -10.33
N ARG A 540 -15.77 -24.61 -10.29
CA ARG A 540 -16.89 -24.59 -11.25
C ARG A 540 -17.59 -25.95 -11.41
N GLY A 541 -17.74 -26.67 -10.29
CA GLY A 541 -18.35 -28.01 -10.29
C GLY A 541 -17.46 -29.12 -10.85
N VAL A 542 -16.17 -28.88 -11.08
CA VAL A 542 -15.17 -29.89 -11.45
C VAL A 542 -14.21 -30.09 -10.29
N LEU A 543 -13.96 -31.35 -9.92
CA LEU A 543 -12.98 -31.72 -8.89
C LEU A 543 -11.70 -32.23 -9.57
N GLU A 544 -10.57 -31.59 -9.30
CA GLU A 544 -9.26 -31.95 -9.88
C GLU A 544 -8.26 -32.33 -8.77
N GLN A 545 -7.58 -33.47 -8.91
CA GLN A 545 -6.45 -33.82 -8.05
C GLN A 545 -5.18 -33.04 -8.46
N ILE A 546 -4.45 -32.52 -7.48
CA ILE A 546 -3.21 -31.78 -7.71
C ILE A 546 -2.02 -32.66 -7.33
N ASP A 547 -1.15 -32.96 -8.29
CA ASP A 547 0.11 -33.66 -8.05
C ASP A 547 1.05 -32.80 -7.20
N LEU A 548 1.23 -33.17 -5.92
CA LEU A 548 2.08 -32.43 -5.00
C LEU A 548 3.56 -32.71 -5.26
N GLN A 549 4.31 -31.66 -5.58
CA GLN A 549 5.76 -31.69 -5.66
C GLN A 549 6.35 -31.65 -4.25
N GLN A 550 7.13 -32.68 -3.93
CA GLN A 550 7.90 -32.79 -2.68
C GLN A 550 9.09 -31.82 -2.65
#